data_AF-A0A931H628-F1
#
_entry.id   AF-A0A931H628-F1
#
_cell.length_a   1.000
_cell.length_b   1.000
_cell.length_c   1.000
_cell.angle_alpha   90.00
_cell.angle_beta   90.00
_cell.angle_gamma   90.00
#
_symmetry.space_group_name_H-M   'P 1'
#
loop_
_entity.id
_entity.type
_entity.pdbx_description
1 polymer ?
#
loop_
_entity_poly.entity_id
_entity_poly.type
_entity_poly.pdbx_seq_one_letter_code
_entity_poly.pdbx_strand_id
1 'polypeptide(L)' 'MTTPIDPSRCPLCGGANQCAMEIARATGGQPGTCWCAGVDFPAELLARVPADARHQACICAACAASQASLAAASSGRA' A
#
# COMPACT_ATOMS: atom_id res chain seq x y z
N MET A 1 17.18 11.04 -8.79
CA MET A 1 16.61 12.00 -7.82
C MET A 1 15.61 11.21 -6.99
N THR A 2 16.00 10.76 -5.80
CA THR A 2 15.11 9.98 -4.92
C THR A 2 14.20 10.97 -4.21
N THR A 3 12.94 11.04 -4.64
CA THR A 3 11.91 11.75 -3.90
C THR A 3 11.83 11.13 -2.50
N PRO A 4 11.85 11.93 -1.42
CA PRO A 4 11.75 11.37 -0.07
C PRO A 4 10.47 10.54 0.06
N ILE A 5 10.61 9.32 0.57
CA ILE A 5 9.49 8.42 0.81
C ILE A 5 8.69 8.96 1.99
N ASP A 6 7.41 9.27 1.75
CA ASP A 6 6.45 9.60 2.80
C ASP A 6 5.76 8.31 3.26
N PRO A 7 6.05 7.80 4.48
CA PRO A 7 5.49 6.54 4.96
C PRO A 7 3.98 6.61 5.19
N SER A 8 3.38 7.81 5.25
CA SER A 8 1.93 8.02 5.37
C SER A 8 1.19 7.98 4.02
N ARG A 9 1.94 7.91 2.91
CA ARG A 9 1.39 7.92 1.54
C ARG A 9 1.66 6.62 0.81
N CYS A 10 0.74 6.27 -0.06
CA CYS A 10 0.87 5.13 -0.96
C CYS A 10 1.98 5.40 -1.98
N PRO A 11 2.98 4.52 -2.10
CA PRO A 11 4.09 4.75 -3.04
C PRO A 11 3.69 4.57 -4.51
N LEU A 12 2.47 4.09 -4.79
CA LEU A 12 1.95 3.87 -6.14
C LEU A 12 1.13 5.04 -6.67
N CYS A 13 0.42 5.75 -5.79
CA CYS A 13 -0.53 6.81 -6.18
C CYS A 13 -0.39 8.11 -5.39
N GLY A 14 0.45 8.16 -4.35
CA GLY A 14 0.66 9.34 -3.51
C GLY A 14 -0.49 9.70 -2.56
N GLY A 15 -1.59 8.95 -2.57
CA GLY A 15 -2.74 9.12 -1.66
C GLY A 15 -2.51 8.52 -0.27
N ALA A 16 -3.40 8.79 0.69
CA ALA A 16 -3.29 8.27 2.05
C ALA A 16 -3.32 6.72 2.07
N ASN A 17 -2.38 6.11 2.79
CA ASN A 17 -2.32 4.65 2.92
C ASN A 17 -3.01 4.10 4.17
N GLN A 18 -3.47 4.99 5.08
CA GLN A 18 -4.12 4.64 6.34
C GLN A 18 -3.29 3.68 7.22
N CYS A 19 -1.97 3.83 7.22
CA CYS A 19 -1.07 3.08 8.09
C CYS A 19 -1.32 3.46 9.56
N ALA A 20 -1.79 2.52 10.38
CA ALA A 20 -2.07 2.78 11.79
C ALA A 20 -0.79 3.14 12.58
N MET A 21 0.38 2.64 12.16
CA MET A 21 1.67 3.00 12.76
C MET A 21 1.99 4.48 12.56
N GLU A 22 1.89 4.97 11.32
CA GLU A 22 2.17 6.38 11.03
C GLU A 22 1.12 7.32 11.61
N ILE A 23 -0.16 6.89 11.65
CA ILE A 23 -1.21 7.65 12.34
C ILE A 23 -0.91 7.77 13.84
N ALA A 24 -0.53 6.67 14.49
CA ALA A 24 -0.18 6.68 15.91
C ALA A 24 1.05 7.56 16.18
N ARG A 25 2.08 7.48 15.33
CA ARG A 25 3.26 8.33 15.40
C ARG A 25 2.92 9.82 15.27
N ALA A 26 2.03 10.18 14.35
CA ALA A 26 1.62 11.56 14.12
C ALA A 26 0.73 12.11 15.25
N THR A 27 -0.09 11.27 15.86
CA THR A 27 -1.04 11.66 16.92
C THR A 27 -0.51 11.47 18.34
N GLY A 28 0.65 10.81 18.50
CA GLY A 28 1.19 10.43 19.81
C GLY A 28 0.40 9.30 20.48
N GLY A 29 -0.42 8.56 19.72
CA GLY A 29 -1.25 7.48 20.22
C GLY A 29 -0.58 6.11 20.20
N GLN A 30 -1.30 5.08 20.63
CA GLN A 30 -0.93 3.70 20.40
C GLN A 30 -1.45 3.23 19.03
N PRO A 31 -0.64 2.49 18.26
CA PRO A 31 -1.10 1.98 16.98
C PRO A 31 -2.10 0.85 17.17
N GLY A 32 -3.24 0.97 16.49
CA GLY A 32 -4.20 -0.12 16.35
C GLY A 32 -3.80 -1.09 15.22
N THR A 33 -4.68 -2.05 14.95
CA THR A 33 -4.54 -2.95 13.79
C THR A 33 -4.66 -2.14 12.49
N CYS A 34 -3.66 -2.23 11.61
CA CYS A 34 -3.74 -1.63 10.28
C CYS A 34 -4.82 -2.36 9.45
N TRP A 35 -5.58 -1.62 8.64
CA TRP A 35 -6.54 -2.23 7.72
C TRP A 35 -5.90 -3.28 6.79
N CYS A 36 -4.61 -3.09 6.46
CA CYS A 36 -3.86 -3.98 5.57
C CYS A 36 -3.37 -5.27 6.25
N ALA A 37 -3.52 -5.43 7.57
CA ALA A 37 -2.97 -6.56 8.31
C ALA A 37 -3.55 -7.92 7.90
N GLY A 38 -4.74 -7.94 7.29
CA GLY A 38 -5.39 -9.14 6.76
C GLY A 38 -5.54 -9.13 5.24
N VAL A 39 -4.74 -8.32 4.53
CA VAL A 39 -4.84 -8.17 3.07
C VAL A 39 -3.69 -8.89 2.40
N ASP A 40 -4.03 -9.86 1.55
CA ASP A 40 -3.08 -10.51 0.66
C ASP A 40 -2.85 -9.64 -0.58
N PHE A 41 -1.64 -9.07 -0.68
CA PHE A 41 -1.25 -8.28 -1.85
C PHE A 41 -0.68 -9.20 -2.95
N PRO A 42 -1.24 -9.18 -4.17
CA PRO A 42 -0.71 -9.99 -5.27
C PRO A 42 0.71 -9.57 -5.64
N ALA A 43 1.53 -10.53 -6.11
CA ALA A 43 2.93 -10.31 -6.44
C ALA A 43 3.12 -9.22 -7.50
N GLU A 44 2.22 -9.15 -8.48
CA GLU A 44 2.20 -8.15 -9.54
C GLU A 44 2.00 -6.73 -9.00
N LEU A 45 1.24 -6.59 -7.91
CA LEU A 45 1.08 -5.31 -7.22
C LEU A 45 2.34 -4.96 -6.43
N LEU A 46 2.90 -5.91 -5.68
CA LEU A 46 4.13 -5.69 -4.93
C LEU A 46 5.30 -5.31 -5.85
N ALA A 47 5.37 -5.89 -7.05
CA ALA A 47 6.40 -5.58 -8.05
C ALA A 47 6.33 -4.14 -8.58
N ARG A 48 5.18 -3.45 -8.44
CA ARG A 48 5.04 -2.04 -8.84
C ARG A 48 5.56 -1.06 -7.79
N VAL A 49 5.84 -1.51 -6.57
CA VAL A 49 6.36 -0.65 -5.51
C VAL A 49 7.82 -0.30 -5.84
N PRO A 50 8.19 0.99 -5.92
CA PRO A 50 9.57 1.41 -6.12
C PRO A 50 10.50 0.77 -5.08
N ALA A 51 11.70 0.38 -5.49
CA ALA A 51 12.65 -0.32 -4.61
C ALA A 51 12.90 0.43 -3.30
N ASP A 52 13.06 1.76 -3.39
CA ASP A 52 13.28 2.64 -2.24
C ASP A 52 12.06 2.75 -1.31
N ALA A 53 10.86 2.47 -1.81
CA ALA A 53 9.62 2.53 -1.00
C ALA A 53 9.25 1.19 -0.35
N ARG A 54 9.91 0.09 -0.73
CA ARG A 54 9.62 -1.24 -0.19
C ARG A 54 9.98 -1.28 1.29
N HIS A 55 9.06 -1.83 2.08
CA HIS A 55 9.15 -1.87 3.55
C HIS A 55 9.25 -0.49 4.24
N GLN A 56 9.01 0.61 3.50
CA GLN A 56 9.00 1.97 4.04
C GLN A 56 7.60 2.58 4.04
N ALA A 57 6.75 2.25 3.05
CA ALA A 57 5.39 2.78 2.94
C ALA A 57 4.38 1.69 2.55
N CYS A 58 3.19 1.74 3.13
CA CYS A 58 2.09 0.81 2.82
C CYS A 58 1.39 1.19 1.50
N ILE A 59 0.91 0.19 0.76
CA ILE A 59 -0.01 0.37 -0.37
C ILE A 59 -1.39 0.73 0.17
N CYS A 60 -2.13 1.66 -0.45
CA CYS A 60 -3.49 2.02 -0.02
C CYS A 60 -4.56 1.03 -0.51
N ALA A 61 -5.73 1.03 0.14
CA ALA A 61 -6.87 0.18 -0.20
C ALA A 61 -7.36 0.36 -1.64
N ALA A 62 -7.33 1.59 -2.16
CA ALA A 62 -7.69 1.87 -3.54
C ALA A 62 -6.77 1.14 -4.53
N CYS A 63 -5.46 1.21 -4.33
CA CYS A 63 -4.50 0.50 -5.19
C CYS A 63 -4.58 -1.02 -5.05
N ALA A 64 -4.85 -1.51 -3.83
CA ALA A 64 -5.09 -2.93 -3.59
C ALA A 64 -6.32 -3.44 -4.37
N ALA A 65 -7.43 -2.70 -4.29
CA ALA A 65 -8.67 -3.03 -4.99
C ALA A 65 -8.53 -2.94 -6.52
N SER A 66 -7.87 -1.90 -7.05
CA SER A 66 -7.66 -1.75 -8.49
C SER A 66 -6.90 -2.93 -9.10
N GLN A 67 -5.95 -3.51 -8.36
CA GLN A 67 -5.19 -4.67 -8.83
C GLN A 67 -6.01 -5.95 -8.74
N ALA A 68 -6.84 -6.11 -7.71
CA ALA A 68 -7.76 -7.25 -7.63
C ALA A 68 -8.73 -7.28 -8.84
N SER A 69 -9.22 -6.11 -9.27
CA SER A 69 -10.07 -6.00 -10.47
C SER A 69 -9.33 -6.38 -11.76
N LEU A 70 -8.06 -5.97 -11.89
CA LEU A 70 -7.22 -6.34 -13.05
C LEU A 70 -6.87 -7.83 -13.05
N ALA A 71 -6.57 -8.41 -11.88
CA ALA A 71 -6.30 -9.84 -11.73
C ALA A 71 -7.51 -10.67 -12.15
N ALA A 72 -8.71 -10.33 -11.66
CA ALA A 72 -9.95 -11.01 -12.05
C ALA A 72 -10.25 -10.92 -13.55
N ALA A 73 -9.95 -9.78 -14.19
CA ALA A 73 -10.11 -9.60 -15.64
C ALA A 73 -9.05 -10.36 -16.46
N SER A 74 -7.85 -10.58 -15.91
CA SER A 74 -6.76 -11.29 -16.58
C SER A 74 -6.87 -12.82 -16.52
N SER A 75 -7.58 -13.37 -15.54
CA SER A 75 -7.81 -14.82 -15.41
C SER A 75 -8.92 -15.38 -16.30
N GLY A 76 -9.62 -14.54 -17.07
CA GLY A 76 -10.74 -14.92 -17.94
C GLY A 76 -10.38 -15.17 -19.42
N ARG A 77 -9.18 -15.64 -19.73
CA ARG A 77 -8.79 -16.03 -21.09
C ARG A 77 -8.08 -17.39 -21.08
N ALA A 78 -8.87 -18.46 -21.13
CA ALA A 78 -8.50 -19.78 -21.60
C ALA A 78 -9.70 -20.37 -22.36
#